data_AF-A0A9P1DI47-F1
#
_entry.id   AF-A0A9P1DI47-F1
#
_cell.length_a   1.000
_cell.length_b   1.000
_cell.length_c   1.000
_cell.angle_alpha   90.00
_cell.angle_beta   90.00
_cell.angle_gamma   90.00
#
_symmetry.space_group_name_H-M   'P 1'
#
loop_
_entity.id
_entity.type
_entity.pdbx_description
1 polymer ?
#
loop_
_entity_poly.entity_id
_entity_poly.type
_entity_poly.pdbx_seq_one_letter_code
_entity_poly.pdbx_strand_id
1 'polypeptide(L)'
;AWLAEAVLWTMWWHRGEFKAIAPSELAVIKPGPFAEVMKVHPRPWNFCINYAEHFVKYLNRKTHKTLTDVIMNSDYFGSTKIASCDKDFDVDMTIRPSQANLSGAAILMSDDLLQDDVSEEVVPHERQSTGESEEYLREPSAEQSSCRPEKDTYLTL
;
A
#
# COMPACT_ATOMS: atom_id res chain seq x y z
N ALA A 1 10.67 8.75 -11.82
CA ALA A 1 10.22 7.34 -11.93
C ALA A 1 9.56 6.96 -10.63
N TRP A 2 8.58 6.06 -10.65
CA TRP A 2 7.96 5.54 -9.44
C TRP A 2 8.76 4.34 -8.93
N LEU A 3 8.89 4.23 -7.61
CA LEU A 3 9.53 3.09 -6.95
C LEU A 3 8.44 2.12 -6.49
N ALA A 4 8.64 0.84 -6.79
CA ALA A 4 7.78 -0.27 -6.40
C ALA A 4 6.28 -0.06 -6.71
N GLU A 5 5.98 0.60 -7.83
CA GLU A 5 4.60 0.90 -8.23
C GLU A 5 3.72 -0.35 -8.34
N ALA A 6 4.31 -1.50 -8.69
CA ALA A 6 3.61 -2.78 -8.78
C ALA A 6 2.92 -3.21 -7.48
N VAL A 7 3.40 -2.75 -6.31
CA VAL A 7 2.78 -3.01 -5.00
C VAL A 7 1.38 -2.43 -4.90
N LEU A 8 1.06 -1.37 -5.66
CA LEU A 8 -0.28 -0.78 -5.67
C LEU A 8 -1.32 -1.68 -6.32
N TRP A 9 -0.91 -2.53 -7.28
CA TRP A 9 -1.81 -3.24 -8.18
C TRP A 9 -1.77 -4.76 -8.01
N THR A 10 -0.70 -5.28 -7.41
CA THR A 10 -0.42 -6.72 -7.33
C THR A 10 0.20 -7.10 -5.99
N MET A 11 0.19 -8.39 -5.69
CA MET A 11 1.05 -8.93 -4.64
C MET A 11 2.49 -9.00 -5.16
N TRP A 12 3.27 -7.97 -4.84
CA TRP A 12 4.61 -7.78 -5.37
C TRP A 12 5.69 -8.11 -4.35
N TRP A 13 6.72 -8.84 -4.79
CA TRP A 13 7.92 -9.13 -4.02
C TRP A 13 9.04 -8.20 -4.48
N HIS A 14 9.50 -7.34 -3.57
CA HIS A 14 10.60 -6.42 -3.83
C HIS A 14 11.87 -7.16 -4.27
N ARG A 15 12.64 -6.52 -5.16
CA ARG A 15 13.85 -7.08 -5.77
C ARG A 15 15.06 -6.23 -5.41
N GLY A 16 15.75 -6.66 -4.36
CA GLY A 16 16.99 -6.04 -3.89
C GLY A 16 16.77 -5.13 -2.68
N GLU A 17 17.74 -4.26 -2.43
CA GLU A 17 17.73 -3.31 -1.32
C GLU A 17 17.69 -1.88 -1.88
N PHE A 18 16.83 -1.03 -1.31
CA PHE A 18 16.77 0.38 -1.66
C PHE A 18 17.38 1.20 -0.52
N LYS A 19 18.51 1.87 -0.83
CA LYS A 19 19.26 2.67 0.14
C LYS A 19 19.52 4.07 -0.41
N ALA A 20 19.22 5.09 0.41
CA ALA A 20 19.57 6.47 0.09
C ALA A 20 21.08 6.70 0.26
N ILE A 21 21.70 7.36 -0.71
CA ILE A 21 23.14 7.71 -0.68
C ILE A 21 23.36 9.04 0.06
N ALA A 22 22.37 9.92 0.04
CA ALA A 22 22.37 11.22 0.69
C ALA A 22 21.01 11.47 1.37
N PRO A 23 20.93 12.40 2.34
CA PRO A 23 19.65 12.83 2.90
C PRO A 23 18.64 13.15 1.79
N SER A 24 17.49 12.49 1.84
CA SER A 24 16.48 12.53 0.77
C SER A 24 15.09 12.48 1.39
N GLU A 25 14.11 13.04 0.69
CA GLU A 25 12.70 12.95 1.06
C GLU A 25 12.02 11.86 0.23
N LEU A 26 11.15 11.07 0.87
CA LEU A 26 10.42 9.99 0.23
C LEU A 26 8.92 10.14 0.52
N ALA A 27 8.13 10.30 -0.53
CA ALA A 27 6.67 10.21 -0.45
C ALA A 27 6.25 8.74 -0.61
N VAL A 28 5.52 8.21 0.38
CA VAL A 28 5.08 6.81 0.40
C VAL A 28 3.57 6.74 0.29
N ILE A 29 3.09 5.90 -0.62
CA ILE A 29 1.67 5.61 -0.80
C ILE A 29 1.40 4.19 -0.33
N LYS A 30 0.48 4.02 0.63
CA LYS A 30 0.06 2.69 1.10
C LYS A 30 -1.11 2.19 0.24
N PRO A 31 -1.06 0.97 -0.33
CA PRO A 31 -2.08 0.47 -1.25
C PRO A 31 -3.51 0.50 -0.68
N GLY A 32 -3.70 0.05 0.57
CA GLY A 32 -5.02 0.01 1.22
C GLY A 32 -5.65 1.40 1.35
N PRO A 33 -5.05 2.34 2.11
CA PRO A 33 -5.54 3.71 2.22
C PRO A 33 -5.71 4.41 0.87
N PHE A 34 -4.81 4.18 -0.08
CA PHE A 34 -4.92 4.72 -1.43
C PHE A 34 -6.20 4.23 -2.12
N ALA A 35 -6.47 2.92 -2.11
CA ALA A 35 -7.67 2.37 -2.71
C ALA A 35 -8.96 2.92 -2.07
N GLU A 36 -8.99 3.06 -0.74
CA GLU A 36 -10.15 3.63 -0.04
C GLU A 36 -10.43 5.08 -0.45
N VAL A 37 -9.40 5.92 -0.56
CA VAL A 37 -9.55 7.30 -1.04
C VAL A 37 -10.01 7.33 -2.50
N MET A 38 -9.43 6.49 -3.36
CA MET A 38 -9.77 6.50 -4.79
C MET A 38 -11.20 6.06 -5.04
N LYS A 39 -11.72 5.06 -4.30
CA LYS A 39 -13.11 4.58 -4.42
C LYS A 39 -14.16 5.67 -4.18
N VAL A 40 -13.85 6.70 -3.37
CA VAL A 40 -14.74 7.84 -3.11
C VAL A 40 -14.91 8.72 -4.35
N HIS A 41 -13.99 8.66 -5.31
CA HIS A 41 -13.99 9.49 -6.51
C HIS A 41 -14.13 8.62 -7.77
N PRO A 42 -15.34 8.46 -8.34
CA PRO A 42 -15.59 7.49 -9.41
C PRO A 42 -14.73 7.69 -10.65
N ARG A 43 -14.44 8.95 -11.05
CA ARG A 43 -13.59 9.24 -12.22
C ARG A 43 -12.13 8.81 -11.99
N PRO A 44 -11.43 9.26 -10.93
CA PRO A 44 -10.12 8.73 -10.56
C PRO A 44 -10.09 7.21 -10.36
N TRP A 45 -11.13 6.63 -9.76
CA TRP A 45 -11.23 5.19 -9.54
C TRP A 45 -11.24 4.41 -10.86
N ASN A 46 -12.10 4.80 -11.81
CA ASN A 46 -12.16 4.17 -13.13
C ASN A 46 -10.84 4.30 -13.89
N PHE A 47 -10.19 5.46 -13.79
CA PHE A 47 -8.85 5.65 -14.34
C PHE A 47 -7.84 4.67 -13.72
N CYS A 48 -7.85 4.51 -12.39
CA CYS A 48 -6.98 3.57 -11.70
C CYS A 48 -7.20 2.11 -12.10
N ILE A 49 -8.46 1.68 -12.25
CA ILE A 49 -8.76 0.32 -12.72
C ILE A 49 -8.15 0.09 -14.09
N ASN A 50 -8.42 1.00 -15.04
CA ASN A 50 -7.89 0.90 -16.40
C ASN A 50 -6.36 0.92 -16.40
N TYR A 51 -5.76 1.82 -15.62
CA TYR A 51 -4.31 1.90 -15.46
C TYR A 51 -3.71 0.59 -14.93
N ALA A 52 -4.27 0.06 -13.83
CA ALA A 52 -3.82 -1.17 -13.19
C ALA A 52 -3.91 -2.36 -14.13
N GLU A 53 -5.00 -2.49 -14.89
CA GLU A 53 -5.19 -3.56 -15.87
C GLU A 53 -4.09 -3.52 -16.95
N HIS A 54 -3.85 -2.35 -17.54
CA HIS A 54 -2.79 -2.18 -18.54
C HIS A 54 -1.40 -2.43 -17.96
N PHE A 55 -1.17 -2.02 -16.72
CA PHE A 55 0.10 -2.17 -16.04
C PHE A 55 0.40 -3.65 -15.75
N VAL A 56 -0.58 -4.40 -15.24
CA VAL A 56 -0.45 -5.84 -15.01
C VAL A 56 -0.24 -6.59 -16.33
N LYS A 57 -0.95 -6.22 -17.41
CA LYS A 57 -0.68 -6.78 -18.74
C LYS A 57 0.75 -6.51 -19.21
N TYR A 58 1.29 -5.33 -18.93
CA TYR A 58 2.69 -5.01 -19.23
C TYR A 58 3.66 -5.88 -18.42
N LEU A 59 3.44 -6.03 -17.10
CA LEU A 59 4.28 -6.87 -16.25
C LEU A 59 4.30 -8.33 -16.73
N ASN A 60 3.13 -8.88 -17.07
CA ASN A 60 3.01 -10.27 -17.52
C ASN A 60 3.69 -10.54 -18.88
N ARG A 61 3.99 -9.50 -19.67
CA ARG A 61 4.74 -9.63 -20.92
C ARG A 61 6.26 -9.63 -20.71
N LYS A 62 6.74 -9.20 -19.56
CA LYS A 62 8.17 -9.16 -19.24
C LYS A 62 8.62 -10.50 -18.69
N THR A 63 9.88 -10.85 -18.98
CA THR A 63 10.49 -12.01 -18.34
C THR A 63 10.78 -11.69 -16.87
N HIS A 64 10.67 -12.68 -15.98
CA HIS A 64 10.97 -12.50 -14.56
C HIS A 64 12.36 -11.92 -14.32
N LYS A 65 13.36 -12.19 -15.16
CA LYS A 65 14.72 -11.64 -15.01
C LYS A 65 14.82 -10.14 -15.31
N THR A 66 13.92 -9.62 -16.15
CA THR A 66 13.89 -8.21 -16.56
C THR A 66 13.00 -7.33 -15.68
N LEU A 67 12.23 -7.93 -14.77
CA LEU A 67 11.39 -7.18 -13.84
C LEU A 67 12.23 -6.55 -12.72
N THR A 68 12.01 -5.27 -12.46
CA THR A 68 12.70 -4.48 -11.42
C THR A 68 11.67 -3.67 -10.64
N ASP A 69 12.02 -3.27 -9.42
CA ASP A 69 11.16 -2.39 -8.60
C ASP A 69 11.05 -0.98 -9.17
N VAL A 70 11.97 -0.59 -10.05
CA VAL A 70 11.97 0.71 -10.72
C VAL A 70 11.52 0.48 -12.16
N ILE A 71 10.38 1.07 -12.53
CA ILE A 71 9.85 1.03 -13.90
C ILE A 71 9.94 2.43 -14.47
N MET A 72 10.66 2.57 -15.57
CA MET A 72 10.82 3.87 -16.23
C MET A 72 9.63 4.15 -17.15
N ASN A 73 9.20 5.42 -17.17
CA ASN A 73 8.08 5.85 -18.00
C ASN A 73 8.29 5.55 -19.49
N SER A 74 9.54 5.60 -19.98
CA SER A 74 9.89 5.26 -21.36
C SER A 74 9.47 3.83 -21.72
N ASP A 75 9.61 2.90 -20.79
CA ASP A 75 9.45 1.47 -21.05
C ASP A 75 7.97 1.07 -21.13
N TYR A 76 7.13 1.79 -20.40
CA TYR A 76 5.70 1.53 -20.29
C TYR A 76 4.87 2.40 -21.24
N PHE A 77 5.02 3.73 -21.16
CA PHE A 77 4.17 4.67 -21.92
C PHE A 77 4.56 4.80 -23.40
N GLY A 78 5.76 4.37 -23.78
CA GLY A 78 6.16 4.35 -25.20
C GLY A 78 5.28 3.43 -26.06
N SER A 79 4.69 2.40 -25.46
CA SER A 79 3.89 1.40 -26.18
C SER A 79 2.40 1.41 -25.82
N THR A 80 2.03 1.92 -24.64
CA THR A 80 0.65 1.86 -24.14
C THR A 80 0.04 3.25 -24.06
N LYS A 81 -0.93 3.53 -24.94
CA LYS A 81 -1.81 4.71 -24.81
C LYS A 81 -2.95 4.36 -23.87
N ILE A 82 -2.88 4.86 -22.64
CA ILE A 82 -4.00 4.78 -21.69
C ILE A 82 -4.98 5.88 -22.07
N ALA A 83 -6.21 5.49 -22.42
CA ALA A 83 -7.23 6.44 -22.80
C ALA A 83 -7.56 7.37 -21.62
N SER A 84 -7.79 8.66 -21.89
CA SER A 84 -8.28 9.59 -20.87
C SER A 84 -9.67 9.15 -20.41
N CYS A 85 -9.91 9.20 -19.10
CA CYS A 85 -11.20 8.89 -18.47
C CYS A 85 -12.29 9.96 -18.75
N ASP A 86 -11.99 10.98 -19.55
CA ASP A 86 -12.89 12.11 -19.79
C ASP A 86 -14.08 11.77 -20.68
N LYS A 87 -13.98 10.71 -21.49
CA LYS A 87 -15.00 10.38 -22.51
C LYS A 87 -16.19 9.61 -21.95
N ASP A 88 -16.03 8.99 -20.79
CA ASP A 88 -17.04 8.07 -20.23
C ASP A 88 -17.94 8.76 -19.18
N PHE A 89 -17.82 10.08 -19.02
CA PHE A 89 -18.51 10.84 -17.98
C PHE A 89 -19.66 11.73 -18.47
N ASP A 90 -20.20 11.47 -19.66
CA ASP A 90 -21.58 11.89 -20.01
C ASP A 90 -22.63 11.02 -19.27
N VAL A 91 -22.28 10.50 -18.08
CA VAL A 91 -23.24 9.91 -17.16
C VAL A 91 -24.02 11.07 -16.55
N ASP A 92 -25.24 11.23 -17.07
CA ASP A 92 -26.26 12.13 -16.57
C ASP A 92 -26.36 12.06 -15.03
N MET A 93 -25.80 13.06 -14.35
CA MET A 93 -25.87 13.20 -12.89
C MET A 93 -27.31 13.42 -12.38
N THR A 94 -28.33 13.42 -13.24
CA THR A 94 -29.72 13.46 -12.79
C THR A 94 -30.25 12.13 -12.25
N ILE A 95 -29.51 11.02 -12.39
CA ILE A 95 -29.79 9.80 -11.61
C ILE A 95 -29.27 10.01 -10.18
N ARG A 96 -29.97 10.86 -9.42
CA ARG A 96 -29.97 10.76 -7.96
C ARG A 96 -30.47 9.36 -7.63
N PRO A 97 -29.81 8.57 -6.76
CA PRO A 97 -30.47 7.42 -6.17
C PRO A 97 -31.68 7.97 -5.43
N SER A 98 -32.88 7.76 -5.98
CA SER A 98 -34.10 7.95 -5.22
C SER A 98 -33.92 7.13 -3.96
N GLN A 99 -34.09 7.75 -2.79
CA GLN A 99 -34.22 7.05 -1.53
C GLN A 99 -35.43 6.12 -1.62
N ALA A 100 -35.23 4.93 -2.20
CA ALA A 100 -36.22 3.88 -2.25
C ALA A 100 -35.97 2.98 -1.04
N ASN A 101 -36.75 3.25 -0.01
CA ASN A 101 -37.18 2.29 1.03
C ASN A 101 -36.09 1.66 1.90
N LEU A 102 -35.59 2.44 2.88
CA LEU A 102 -35.37 1.90 4.23
C LEU A 102 -36.68 2.01 5.02
N SER A 103 -37.64 1.16 4.66
CA SER A 103 -38.80 0.87 5.50
C SER A 103 -38.63 -0.54 6.05
N GLY A 104 -38.43 -0.64 7.36
CA GLY A 104 -38.64 -1.89 8.09
C GLY A 104 -37.40 -2.71 8.42
N ALA A 105 -36.50 -2.17 9.23
CA ALA A 105 -35.77 -2.95 10.24
C ALA A 105 -35.29 -2.01 11.34
N ALA A 106 -36.16 -1.74 12.32
CA ALA A 106 -35.76 -1.15 13.58
C ALA A 106 -34.87 -2.15 14.30
N ILE A 107 -33.55 -1.98 14.22
CA ILE A 107 -32.63 -2.56 15.19
C ILE A 107 -32.61 -1.58 16.36
N LEU A 108 -33.37 -1.92 17.40
CA LEU A 108 -33.21 -1.33 18.72
C LEU A 108 -31.82 -1.72 19.23
N MET A 109 -30.85 -0.82 19.07
CA MET A 109 -29.66 -0.85 19.91
C MET A 109 -30.00 -0.04 21.15
N SER A 110 -30.31 -0.78 22.22
CA SER A 110 -30.49 -0.27 23.56
C SER A 110 -29.22 0.46 24.00
N ASP A 111 -29.39 1.70 24.41
CA ASP A 111 -28.50 2.39 25.33
C ASP A 111 -28.41 1.54 26.61
N ASP A 112 -27.33 0.77 26.75
CA ASP A 112 -26.92 0.27 28.06
C ASP A 112 -25.51 0.78 28.36
N LEU A 113 -25.53 1.71 29.30
CA LEU A 113 -24.46 2.23 30.12
C LEU A 113 -23.49 1.14 30.59
N LEU A 114 -22.22 1.26 30.20
CA LEU A 114 -21.12 0.90 31.08
C LEU A 114 -20.10 2.04 31.08
N GLN A 115 -20.20 2.86 32.12
CA GLN A 115 -19.15 3.74 32.59
C GLN A 115 -18.07 2.84 33.20
N ASP A 116 -16.99 2.59 32.46
CA ASP A 116 -15.77 2.07 33.07
C ASP A 116 -14.93 3.26 33.54
N ASP A 117 -14.98 3.42 34.86
CA ASP A 117 -14.17 4.26 35.73
C ASP A 117 -12.69 3.84 35.56
N VAL A 118 -11.90 4.61 34.80
CA VAL A 118 -10.44 4.42 34.73
C VAL A 118 -9.80 5.45 35.63
N SER A 119 -9.46 5.01 36.84
CA SER A 119 -8.62 5.72 37.79
C SER A 119 -7.26 6.06 37.16
N GLU A 120 -6.99 7.36 37.02
CA GLU A 120 -5.65 7.90 36.74
C GLU A 120 -4.71 7.59 37.92
N GLU A 121 -3.86 6.57 37.77
CA GLU A 121 -2.68 6.42 38.61
C GLU A 121 -1.58 7.35 38.10
N VAL A 122 -1.34 8.43 38.85
CA VAL A 122 -0.24 9.37 38.67
C VAL A 122 1.07 8.67 39.06
N VAL A 123 1.83 8.21 38.05
CA VAL A 123 3.19 7.71 38.25
C VAL A 123 4.16 8.89 38.38
N PRO A 124 4.92 8.99 39.48
CA PRO A 124 5.91 10.07 39.66
C PRO A 124 7.13 9.82 38.76
N HIS A 125 7.44 10.79 37.90
CA HIS A 125 8.68 10.85 37.14
C HIS A 125 9.86 11.20 38.07
N GLU A 126 10.57 10.18 38.56
CA GLU A 126 11.91 10.36 39.13
C GLU A 126 12.91 10.69 38.02
N ARG A 127 13.59 11.83 38.19
CA ARG A 127 14.79 12.20 37.45
C ARG A 127 16.00 11.49 38.07
N GLN A 128 16.67 10.63 37.30
CA GLN A 128 18.06 10.22 37.53
C GLN A 128 18.76 10.35 36.17
N SER A 129 19.55 11.40 35.93
CA SER A 129 20.96 11.57 36.32
C SER A 129 21.89 10.55 35.66
N THR A 130 22.57 11.04 34.62
CA THR A 130 24.00 10.82 34.27
C THR A 130 24.57 9.41 34.46
N GLY A 131 24.85 8.76 33.33
CA GLY A 131 25.74 7.60 33.25
C GLY A 131 26.33 7.52 31.86
N GLU A 132 27.43 8.23 31.64
CA GLU A 132 28.35 7.95 30.55
C GLU A 132 28.89 6.51 30.71
N SER A 133 28.79 5.71 29.67
CA SER A 133 29.67 4.56 29.49
C SER A 133 29.79 4.25 28.00
N GLU A 134 30.93 4.67 27.45
CA GLU A 134 31.53 4.09 26.25
C GLU A 134 31.58 2.56 26.42
N GLU A 135 30.91 1.81 25.55
CA GLU A 135 31.13 0.37 25.47
C GLU A 135 31.15 -0.11 24.00
N TYR A 136 32.39 -0.27 23.54
CA TYR A 136 32.90 -1.35 22.70
C TYR A 136 32.27 -1.63 21.32
N LEU A 137 33.06 -1.26 20.30
CA LEU A 137 33.10 -1.90 19.00
C LEU A 137 33.16 -3.43 19.14
N ARG A 138 32.07 -4.12 18.76
CA ARG A 138 32.08 -5.55 18.47
C ARG A 138 31.67 -5.73 17.02
N GLU A 139 32.66 -5.96 16.17
CA GLU A 139 32.44 -6.41 14.79
C GLU A 139 31.72 -7.76 14.81
N PRO A 140 30.58 -7.92 14.10
CA PRO A 140 30.01 -9.24 13.88
C PRO A 140 30.83 -9.96 12.79
N SER A 141 31.55 -10.99 13.23
CA SER A 141 32.18 -11.99 12.37
C SER A 141 31.15 -12.61 11.43
N ALA A 142 31.51 -12.68 10.15
CA ALA A 142 30.73 -13.28 9.08
C ALA A 142 30.36 -14.75 9.38
N GLU A 143 29.12 -14.98 9.80
CA GLU A 143 28.51 -16.31 9.73
C GLU A 143 27.93 -16.54 8.33
N GLN A 144 28.50 -17.55 7.68
CA GLN A 144 28.10 -18.06 6.38
C GLN A 144 26.69 -18.66 6.48
N SER A 145 25.68 -17.88 6.16
CA SER A 145 24.31 -18.36 5.97
C SER A 145 24.23 -19.14 4.65
N SER A 146 24.31 -20.46 4.77
CA SER A 146 24.04 -21.42 3.71
C SER A 146 22.55 -21.39 3.35
N CYS A 147 22.20 -20.64 2.30
CA CYS A 147 20.87 -20.69 1.70
C CYS A 147 20.60 -22.10 1.16
N ARG A 148 19.81 -22.88 1.89
CA ARG A 148 19.13 -24.06 1.34
C ARG A 148 18.01 -23.58 0.40
N PRO A 149 17.86 -24.14 -0.81
CA PRO A 149 16.68 -23.92 -1.62
C PRO A 149 15.50 -24.69 -0.99
N GLU A 150 14.50 -23.94 -0.52
CA GLU A 150 13.21 -24.46 -0.10
C GLU A 150 12.43 -24.92 -1.34
N LYS A 151 11.85 -26.11 -1.26
CA LYS A 151 11.27 -26.81 -2.40
C LYS A 151 9.95 -26.16 -2.82
N ASP A 152 9.85 -25.86 -4.11
CA ASP A 152 8.64 -25.44 -4.81
C ASP A 152 7.45 -26.33 -4.45
N THR A 153 6.47 -25.75 -3.77
CA THR A 153 5.12 -26.32 -3.67
C THR A 153 4.28 -25.63 -4.74
N TYR A 154 4.12 -26.28 -5.89
CA TYR A 154 3.21 -25.84 -6.93
C TYR A 154 1.76 -26.00 -6.43
N LEU A 155 1.04 -24.89 -6.32
CA LEU A 155 -0.42 -24.88 -6.25
C LEU A 155 -0.96 -25.06 -7.67
N THR A 156 -1.52 -26.24 -7.92
CA THR A 156 -2.37 -26.54 -9.07
C THR A 156 -3.72 -25.84 -8.87
N LEU A 157 -4.14 -25.04 -9.85
CA LEU A 157 -5.54 -24.69 -10.07
C LEU A 157 -6.18 -25.72 -11.00
#